data_AF-A0A380P3S3-F1
#
_entry.id   AF-A0A380P3S3-F1
#
_cell.length_a   1.000
_cell.length_b   1.000
_cell.length_c   1.000
_cell.angle_alpha   90.00
_cell.angle_beta   90.00
_cell.angle_gamma   90.00
#
_symmetry.space_group_name_H-M   'P 1'
#
loop_
_entity.id
_entity.type
_entity.pdbx_description
1 polymer ?
#
loop_
_entity_poly.entity_id
_entity_poly.type
_entity_poly.pdbx_seq_one_letter_code
_entity_poly.pdbx_strand_id
1 'polypeptide(L)'
;MIRSHRLFETFIAEDLDLPVSVAHDNADHLDHDATGQLMDALDSFLKHPKYSPQGLPIPDAEYHYSPEKLTSLYDAKDGETITIHAFTEDLELLRYVETIGLPLNSTWTIKERLPFDGPLILNNDERELQITRHAAEFIYIEQ
;
A
#
# COMPACT_ATOMS: atom_id res chain seq x y z
N MET A 1 3.92 17.88 -0.11
CA MET A 1 3.59 16.81 -1.06
C MET A 1 3.21 15.54 -0.32
N ILE A 2 4.10 14.77 0.32
CA ILE A 2 3.71 13.43 0.86
C ILE A 2 2.50 13.37 1.82
N ARG A 3 2.35 14.31 2.77
CA ARG A 3 1.15 14.37 3.62
C ARG A 3 -0.10 14.67 2.79
N SER A 4 -0.03 15.72 1.97
CA SER A 4 -1.12 16.14 1.08
C SER A 4 -1.54 15.03 0.13
N HIS A 5 -0.57 14.37 -0.49
CA HIS A 5 -0.76 13.26 -1.41
C HIS A 5 -1.54 12.12 -0.73
N ARG A 6 -1.05 11.62 0.41
CA ARG A 6 -1.70 10.53 1.14
C ARG A 6 -3.09 10.90 1.67
N LEU A 7 -3.30 12.14 2.11
CA LEU A 7 -4.64 12.60 2.53
C LEU A 7 -5.61 12.64 1.35
N PHE A 8 -5.17 13.09 0.17
CA PHE A 8 -6.00 13.03 -1.03
C PHE A 8 -6.26 11.60 -1.47
N GLU A 9 -5.26 10.72 -1.43
CA GLU A 9 -5.46 9.29 -1.70
C GLU A 9 -6.52 8.70 -0.76
N THR A 10 -6.40 8.95 0.56
CA THR A 10 -7.39 8.50 1.55
C THR A 10 -8.79 9.00 1.23
N PHE A 11 -8.96 10.30 0.98
CA PHE A 11 -10.25 10.87 0.65
C PHE A 11 -10.85 10.26 -0.63
N ILE A 12 -10.05 10.14 -1.70
CA ILE A 12 -10.54 9.65 -2.98
C ILE A 12 -10.85 8.15 -2.91
N ALA A 13 -10.01 7.36 -2.23
CA ALA A 13 -10.22 5.93 -2.10
C ALA A 13 -11.38 5.60 -1.15
N GLU A 14 -11.42 6.20 0.04
CA GLU A 14 -12.34 5.80 1.11
C GLU A 14 -13.69 6.52 1.05
N ASP A 15 -13.71 7.84 0.81
CA ASP A 15 -14.96 8.62 0.80
C ASP A 15 -15.63 8.67 -0.59
N LEU A 16 -14.85 8.51 -1.67
CA LEU A 16 -15.39 8.46 -3.05
C LEU A 16 -15.46 7.05 -3.64
N ASP A 17 -14.99 6.03 -2.90
CA ASP A 17 -15.02 4.60 -3.29
C ASP A 17 -14.35 4.34 -4.65
N LEU A 18 -13.19 4.97 -4.87
CA LEU A 18 -12.39 4.80 -6.07
C LEU A 18 -11.17 3.88 -5.82
N PRO A 19 -10.67 3.17 -6.85
CA PRO A 19 -9.46 2.36 -6.71
C PRO A 19 -8.27 3.19 -6.22
N VAL A 20 -7.38 2.58 -5.44
CA VAL A 20 -6.19 3.23 -4.90
C VAL A 20 -5.30 3.74 -6.03
N SER A 21 -5.18 3.00 -7.13
CA SER A 21 -4.43 3.46 -8.31
C SER A 21 -5.03 4.71 -8.96
N VAL A 22 -6.36 4.88 -8.94
CA VAL A 22 -7.04 6.08 -9.41
C VAL A 22 -6.87 7.22 -8.43
N ALA A 23 -6.93 6.92 -7.13
CA ALA A 23 -6.69 7.89 -6.07
C ALA A 23 -5.28 8.47 -6.15
N HIS A 24 -4.26 7.63 -6.35
CA HIS A 24 -2.86 8.01 -6.52
C HIS A 24 -2.66 8.97 -7.71
N ASP A 25 -3.16 8.59 -8.90
CA ASP A 25 -3.05 9.41 -10.13
C ASP A 25 -3.73 10.78 -9.98
N ASN A 26 -4.86 10.85 -9.26
CA ASN A 26 -5.52 12.12 -8.98
C ASN A 26 -4.84 12.93 -7.87
N ALA A 27 -4.28 12.27 -6.85
CA ALA A 27 -3.57 12.94 -5.76
C ALA A 27 -2.34 13.69 -6.28
N ASP A 28 -1.61 13.12 -7.24
CA ASP A 28 -0.49 13.79 -7.94
C ASP A 28 -0.88 15.12 -8.62
N HIS A 29 -2.13 15.25 -9.05
CA HIS A 29 -2.64 16.48 -9.66
C HIS A 29 -3.13 17.51 -8.62
N LEU A 30 -3.51 17.06 -7.43
CA LEU A 30 -4.13 17.89 -6.41
C LEU A 30 -3.13 18.38 -5.35
N ASP A 31 -2.08 17.62 -5.08
CA ASP A 31 -1.22 17.84 -3.92
C ASP A 31 -0.28 19.05 -4.05
N HIS A 32 0.15 19.38 -5.27
CA HIS A 32 1.12 20.44 -5.55
C HIS A 32 0.62 21.84 -5.17
N ASP A 33 -0.68 22.10 -5.40
CA ASP A 33 -1.29 23.42 -5.18
C ASP A 33 -2.11 23.49 -3.88
N ALA A 34 -2.09 22.43 -3.07
CA ALA A 34 -2.85 22.36 -1.84
C ALA A 34 -2.25 23.24 -0.73
N THR A 35 -3.07 24.12 -0.16
CA THR A 35 -2.67 24.96 0.98
C THR A 35 -2.70 24.17 2.29
N GLY A 36 -1.89 24.58 3.28
CA GLY A 36 -1.91 23.96 4.61
C GLY A 36 -3.29 24.00 5.27
N GLN A 37 -4.02 25.11 5.14
CA GLN A 37 -5.39 25.24 5.65
C GLN A 37 -6.34 24.20 5.05
N LEU A 38 -6.24 23.93 3.74
CA LEU A 38 -7.03 22.88 3.09
C LEU A 38 -6.65 21.50 3.63
N MET A 39 -5.36 21.23 3.79
CA MET A 39 -4.88 19.94 4.28
C MET A 39 -5.29 19.67 5.73
N ASP A 40 -5.29 20.69 6.58
CA ASP A 40 -5.72 20.53 7.98
C ASP A 40 -7.23 20.32 8.09
N ALA A 41 -8.02 20.97 7.23
CA ALA A 41 -9.45 20.72 7.13
C ALA A 41 -9.73 19.30 6.60
N LEU A 42 -8.99 18.83 5.60
CA LEU A 42 -9.12 17.49 5.04
C LEU A 42 -8.72 16.40 6.05
N ASP A 43 -7.57 16.57 6.72
CA ASP A 43 -7.11 15.68 7.78
C ASP A 43 -8.13 15.57 8.92
N SER A 44 -8.72 16.70 9.33
CA SER A 44 -9.81 16.70 10.32
C SER A 44 -11.08 16.02 9.81
N PHE A 45 -11.45 16.24 8.55
CA PHE A 45 -12.60 15.58 7.91
C PHE A 45 -12.43 14.05 7.89
N LEU A 46 -11.22 13.57 7.56
CA LEU A 46 -10.82 12.16 7.58
C LEU A 46 -10.61 11.59 8.99
N LYS A 47 -10.83 12.40 10.04
CA LYS A 47 -10.67 12.02 11.46
C LYS A 47 -9.24 11.63 11.84
N HIS A 48 -8.25 12.31 11.26
CA HIS A 48 -6.83 12.11 11.53
C HIS A 48 -6.34 10.69 11.23
N PRO A 49 -6.44 10.22 9.97
CA PRO A 49 -5.97 8.91 9.58
C PRO A 49 -4.45 8.80 9.78
N LYS A 50 -4.02 7.63 10.27
CA LYS A 50 -2.58 7.37 10.50
C LYS A 50 -1.88 6.74 9.31
N TYR A 51 -2.63 6.07 8.43
CA TYR A 51 -2.12 5.32 7.30
C TYR A 51 -2.93 5.66 6.05
N SER A 52 -2.27 5.65 4.89
CA SER A 52 -2.91 5.80 3.58
C SER A 52 -3.62 4.50 3.17
N PRO A 53 -4.43 4.50 2.10
CA PRO A 53 -5.13 3.30 1.62
C PRO A 53 -4.22 2.13 1.26
N GLN A 54 -2.97 2.42 0.88
CA GLN A 54 -1.91 1.45 0.59
C GLN A 54 -1.05 1.09 1.81
N GLY A 55 -1.42 1.52 3.03
CA GLY A 55 -0.82 1.10 4.29
C GLY A 55 0.41 1.90 4.75
N LEU A 56 0.75 3.00 4.08
CA LEU A 56 1.92 3.81 4.44
C LEU A 56 1.56 4.92 5.44
N PRO A 57 2.45 5.30 6.37
CA PRO A 57 2.12 6.27 7.42
C PRO A 57 1.86 7.67 6.85
N ILE A 58 0.83 8.35 7.32
CA ILE A 58 0.56 9.75 6.94
C ILE A 58 1.35 10.67 7.88
N PRO A 59 2.27 11.51 7.37
CA PRO A 59 2.99 12.46 8.23
C PRO A 59 2.08 13.50 8.85
N ASP A 60 2.44 14.00 10.03
CA ASP A 60 1.77 15.16 10.61
C ASP A 60 2.09 16.46 9.83
N ALA A 61 1.45 17.57 10.22
CA ALA A 61 1.64 18.88 9.57
C ALA A 61 3.09 19.40 9.64
N GLU A 62 3.87 18.94 10.63
CA GLU A 62 5.28 19.26 10.81
C GLU A 62 6.20 18.22 10.13
N TYR A 63 5.62 17.30 9.36
CA TYR A 63 6.28 16.19 8.68
C TYR A 63 7.00 15.20 9.63
N HIS A 64 6.59 15.15 10.89
CA HIS A 64 7.04 14.09 11.79
C HIS A 64 6.24 12.82 11.50
N TYR A 65 6.99 11.75 11.22
CA TYR A 65 6.48 10.38 11.21
C TYR A 65 7.62 9.44 11.58
N SER A 66 7.26 8.28 12.13
CA SER A 66 8.22 7.21 12.35
C SER A 66 8.18 6.30 11.13
N PRO A 67 9.18 6.31 10.24
CA PRO A 67 9.26 5.32 9.19
C PRO A 67 9.35 3.95 9.85
N GLU A 68 8.31 3.14 9.67
CA GLU A 68 8.31 1.77 10.16
C GLU A 68 9.38 0.98 9.41
N LYS A 69 10.06 0.08 10.13
CA LYS A 69 10.98 -0.85 9.47
C LYS A 69 10.14 -1.92 8.78
N LEU A 70 9.76 -1.63 7.54
CA LEU A 70 8.97 -2.53 6.72
C LEU A 70 9.84 -3.69 6.22
N THR A 71 9.28 -4.90 6.27
CA THR A 71 9.91 -6.12 5.72
C THR A 71 9.31 -6.38 4.35
N SER A 72 10.16 -6.59 3.34
CA SER A 72 9.69 -6.90 1.99
C SER A 72 9.13 -8.33 1.93
N LEU A 73 8.07 -8.54 1.15
CA LEU A 73 7.56 -9.87 0.83
C LEU A 73 8.65 -10.73 0.18
N TYR A 74 9.57 -10.12 -0.57
CA TYR A 74 10.72 -10.81 -1.13
C TYR A 74 11.61 -11.45 -0.06
N ASP A 75 11.67 -10.92 1.16
CA ASP A 75 12.52 -11.44 2.25
C ASP A 75 11.87 -12.58 3.05
N ALA A 76 10.56 -12.84 2.86
CA ALA A 76 9.86 -13.93 3.54
C ALA A 76 10.39 -15.31 3.12
N LYS A 77 10.32 -16.32 3.98
CA LYS A 77 10.77 -17.68 3.62
C LYS A 77 9.60 -18.58 3.23
N ASP A 78 9.89 -19.55 2.39
CA ASP A 78 8.93 -20.62 2.06
C ASP A 78 8.48 -21.32 3.35
N GLY A 79 7.18 -21.51 3.49
CA GLY A 79 6.48 -22.00 4.67
C GLY A 79 6.10 -20.93 5.71
N GLU A 80 6.60 -19.69 5.61
CA GLU A 80 6.19 -18.61 6.52
C GLU A 80 4.77 -18.15 6.24
N THR A 81 4.04 -17.82 7.31
CA THR A 81 2.76 -17.13 7.24
C THR A 81 3.00 -15.65 7.48
N ILE A 82 2.46 -14.81 6.59
CA ILE A 82 2.67 -13.38 6.56
C ILE A 82 1.33 -12.67 6.47
N THR A 83 1.29 -11.39 6.85
CA THR A 83 0.17 -10.49 6.59
C THR A 83 0.63 -9.37 5.66
N ILE A 84 -0.12 -9.09 4.60
CA ILE A 84 0.17 -7.95 3.71
C ILE A 84 -0.10 -6.66 4.47
N HIS A 85 0.92 -5.84 4.67
CA HIS A 85 0.85 -4.63 5.49
C HIS A 85 0.72 -3.38 4.62
N ALA A 86 1.58 -3.22 3.61
CA ALA A 86 1.59 -2.03 2.76
C ALA A 86 2.12 -2.32 1.35
N PHE A 87 1.88 -1.37 0.44
CA PHE A 87 2.48 -1.32 -0.90
C PHE A 87 3.22 0.01 -1.07
N THR A 88 4.25 0.05 -1.91
CA THR A 88 4.82 1.36 -2.31
C THR A 88 3.86 2.14 -3.19
N GLU A 89 4.09 3.45 -3.28
CA GLU A 89 3.32 4.41 -4.09
C GLU A 89 3.68 4.34 -5.59
N ASP A 90 3.97 3.14 -6.10
CA ASP A 90 4.24 2.94 -7.53
C ASP A 90 2.93 2.61 -8.25
N LEU A 91 2.55 3.43 -9.22
CA LEU A 91 1.26 3.27 -9.91
C LEU A 91 1.12 1.93 -10.65
N GLU A 92 2.21 1.38 -11.22
CA GLU A 92 2.15 0.08 -11.88
C GLU A 92 1.95 -1.04 -10.86
N LEU A 93 2.62 -0.97 -9.70
CA LEU A 93 2.40 -1.89 -8.59
C LEU A 93 0.97 -1.82 -8.07
N LEU A 94 0.43 -0.62 -7.82
CA LEU A 94 -0.93 -0.43 -7.32
C LEU A 94 -1.96 -1.06 -8.26
N ARG A 95 -1.84 -0.80 -9.57
CA ARG A 95 -2.69 -1.45 -10.59
C ARG A 95 -2.51 -2.97 -10.62
N TYR A 96 -1.28 -3.45 -10.44
CA TYR A 96 -0.98 -4.87 -10.41
C TYR A 96 -1.66 -5.57 -9.21
N VAL A 97 -1.51 -5.05 -7.99
CA VAL A 97 -2.11 -5.65 -6.78
C VAL A 97 -3.64 -5.60 -6.82
N GLU A 98 -4.23 -4.55 -7.38
CA GLU A 98 -5.67 -4.47 -7.66
C GLU A 98 -6.11 -5.55 -8.67
N THR A 99 -5.33 -5.75 -9.75
CA THR A 99 -5.65 -6.72 -10.81
C THR A 99 -5.63 -8.16 -10.31
N ILE A 100 -4.65 -8.53 -9.49
CA ILE A 100 -4.59 -9.87 -8.86
C ILE A 100 -5.50 -9.97 -7.62
N GLY A 101 -6.03 -8.82 -7.17
CA GLY A 101 -6.89 -8.68 -6.00
C GLY A 101 -6.18 -8.99 -4.69
N LEU A 102 -4.92 -8.58 -4.50
CA LEU A 102 -4.18 -8.78 -3.25
C LEU A 102 -4.56 -7.67 -2.25
N PRO A 103 -5.36 -7.96 -1.20
CA PRO A 103 -5.81 -6.93 -0.27
C PRO A 103 -4.78 -6.68 0.85
N LEU A 104 -4.78 -5.47 1.41
CA LEU A 104 -4.10 -5.21 2.68
C LEU A 104 -4.76 -6.00 3.83
N ASN A 105 -3.99 -6.21 4.90
CA ASN A 105 -4.39 -6.93 6.11
C ASN A 105 -4.87 -8.37 5.85
N SER A 106 -4.45 -8.94 4.72
CA SER A 106 -4.77 -10.31 4.36
C SER A 106 -3.60 -11.24 4.71
N THR A 107 -3.92 -12.40 5.28
CA THR A 107 -2.93 -13.40 5.70
C THR A 107 -2.72 -14.43 4.60
N TRP A 108 -1.46 -14.75 4.32
CA TRP A 108 -1.04 -15.71 3.29
C TRP A 108 0.12 -16.56 3.80
N THR A 109 0.22 -17.78 3.29
CA THR A 109 1.43 -18.61 3.44
C THR A 109 2.26 -18.53 2.16
N ILE A 110 3.58 -18.38 2.31
CA ILE A 110 4.51 -18.51 1.19
C ILE A 110 4.66 -19.99 0.87
N LYS A 111 3.96 -20.49 -0.14
CA LYS A 111 3.98 -21.91 -0.49
C LYS A 111 5.35 -22.34 -1.01
N GLU A 112 5.83 -21.65 -2.02
CA GLU A 112 7.12 -21.89 -2.66
C GLU A 112 7.57 -20.71 -3.53
N ARG A 113 8.88 -20.61 -3.76
CA ARG A 113 9.47 -19.78 -4.82
C ARG A 113 9.82 -20.65 -6.02
N LEU A 114 9.29 -20.30 -7.18
CA LEU A 114 9.60 -21.05 -8.40
C LEU A 114 11.08 -20.83 -8.81
N PRO A 115 11.76 -21.86 -9.35
CA PRO A 115 13.16 -21.75 -9.80
C PRO A 115 13.38 -20.67 -10.86
N PHE A 116 14.65 -20.33 -11.10
CA PHE A 116 15.09 -19.30 -12.09
C PHE A 116 14.53 -17.91 -11.80
N ASP A 117 14.57 -17.47 -10.54
CA ASP A 117 14.04 -16.17 -10.11
C ASP A 117 12.55 -16.01 -10.49
N GLY A 118 11.81 -17.12 -10.43
CA GLY A 118 10.39 -17.17 -10.74
C GLY A 118 9.52 -16.48 -9.68
N PRO A 119 8.19 -16.47 -9.87
CA PRO A 119 7.27 -15.85 -8.93
C PRO A 119 7.24 -16.58 -7.58
N LEU A 120 6.85 -15.83 -6.55
CA LEU A 120 6.42 -16.35 -5.27
C LEU A 120 4.99 -16.84 -5.40
N ILE A 121 4.72 -18.05 -4.90
CA ILE A 121 3.36 -18.59 -4.82
C ILE A 121 2.85 -18.36 -3.40
N LEU A 122 1.85 -17.50 -3.27
CA LEU A 122 1.13 -17.26 -2.03
C LEU A 122 -0.13 -18.12 -2.03
N ASN A 123 -0.48 -18.72 -0.91
CA ASN A 123 -1.76 -19.42 -0.77
C ASN A 123 -2.45 -19.07 0.54
N ASN A 124 -3.78 -19.09 0.51
CA ASN A 124 -4.63 -19.10 1.70
C ASN A 124 -5.76 -20.13 1.47
N ASP A 125 -6.75 -20.15 2.36
CA ASP A 125 -7.86 -21.12 2.28
C ASP A 125 -8.75 -20.93 1.03
N GLU A 126 -8.69 -19.76 0.38
CA GLU A 126 -9.57 -19.40 -0.74
C GLU A 126 -8.91 -19.65 -2.10
N ARG A 127 -7.62 -19.31 -2.25
CA ARG A 127 -6.93 -19.34 -3.54
C ARG A 127 -5.40 -19.30 -3.42
N GLU A 128 -4.76 -19.47 -4.58
CA GLU A 128 -3.35 -19.18 -4.78
C GLU A 128 -3.17 -17.91 -5.61
N LEU A 129 -2.12 -17.15 -5.32
CA LEU A 129 -1.67 -15.99 -6.10
C LEU A 129 -0.21 -16.16 -6.50
N GLN A 130 0.11 -15.76 -7.72
CA GLN A 130 1.50 -15.68 -8.19
C GLN A 130 1.96 -14.23 -8.17
N ILE A 131 2.94 -13.94 -7.31
CA ILE A 131 3.54 -12.62 -7.19
C ILE A 131 4.88 -12.66 -7.91
N THR A 132 5.06 -11.79 -8.89
CA THR A 132 6.37 -11.70 -9.57
C THR A 132 7.46 -11.38 -8.55
N ARG A 133 8.68 -11.89 -8.78
CA ARG A 133 9.83 -11.56 -7.93
C ARG A 133 9.98 -10.05 -7.73
N HIS A 134 9.86 -9.29 -8.82
CA HIS A 134 10.01 -7.84 -8.80
C HIS A 134 8.93 -7.16 -7.96
N ALA A 135 7.65 -7.52 -8.16
CA ALA A 135 6.56 -6.96 -7.34
C ALA A 135 6.74 -7.26 -5.85
N ALA A 136 7.25 -8.44 -5.50
CA ALA A 136 7.50 -8.81 -4.10
C ALA A 136 8.49 -7.88 -3.40
N GLU A 137 9.41 -7.22 -4.11
CA GLU A 137 10.36 -6.26 -3.54
C GLU A 137 9.66 -5.00 -3.00
N PHE A 138 8.48 -4.66 -3.53
CA PHE A 138 7.72 -3.44 -3.23
C PHE A 138 6.43 -3.68 -2.43
N ILE A 139 6.16 -4.94 -2.07
CA ILE A 139 5.07 -5.32 -1.16
C ILE A 139 5.68 -5.53 0.22
N TYR A 140 5.08 -4.92 1.23
CA TYR A 140 5.53 -5.01 2.62
C TYR A 140 4.62 -5.88 3.46
N ILE A 141 5.24 -6.59 4.41
CA ILE A 141 4.57 -7.61 5.23
C ILE A 141 4.84 -7.43 6.72
N GLU A 142 3.96 -8.02 7.51
CA GLU A 142 4.12 -8.34 8.94
C GLU A 142 4.16 -9.87 9.15
N GLN A 143 4.84 -10.31 10.21
CA GLN A 143 4.98 -11.71 10.64
C GLN A 143 4.35 -11.95 12.01
#